data_AF-A0A3A9E3G7-F1
#
_entry.id   AF-A0A3A9E3G7-F1
#
_cell.length_a   1.000
_cell.length_b   1.000
_cell.length_c   1.000
_cell.angle_alpha   90.00
_cell.angle_beta   90.00
_cell.angle_gamma   90.00
#
_symmetry.space_group_name_H-M   'P 1'
#
loop_
_entity.id
_entity.type
_entity.pdbx_description
1 polymer ?
#
loop_
_entity_poly.entity_id
_entity_poly.type
_entity_poly.pdbx_seq_one_letter_code
_entity_poly.pdbx_strand_id
1 'polypeptide(L)'
;RLLGFTAQQTLDYLQNLYEKKLCTYPRTDSRYLTSDMAEGLPVLVNLTANAMPFRKGIAIVCNPEAVINDKKVTDHHAVIPTRNLRNADLSALPVGEKAVLELVAARLLCAVAEPHLYEETAATLVCAGQEFAAKGKTIQRPGWRRLDSAYHAGLKNAPEPEERPEEKTLPELSEGQSLSVSNASVKEGKTSPPK
;
A
#
# COMPACT_ATOMS: atom_id res chain seq x y z
N ARG A 1 13.81 -1.05 -1.08
CA ARG A 1 13.29 -0.99 -2.47
C ARG A 1 12.78 0.41 -2.84
N LEU A 2 11.76 0.98 -2.18
CA LEU A 2 11.17 2.27 -2.59
C LEU A 2 12.09 3.49 -2.49
N LEU A 3 12.84 3.62 -1.39
CA LEU A 3 13.67 4.81 -1.12
C LEU A 3 15.16 4.60 -1.43
N GLY A 4 15.57 3.41 -1.87
CA GLY A 4 16.97 3.08 -2.14
C GLY A 4 17.90 3.01 -0.91
N PHE A 5 17.39 3.20 0.30
CA PHE A 5 18.20 3.12 1.53
C PHE A 5 18.56 1.67 1.91
N THR A 6 19.75 1.51 2.47
CA THR A 6 20.16 0.27 3.14
C THR A 6 19.34 0.03 4.42
N ALA A 7 19.40 -1.18 4.97
CA ALA A 7 18.75 -1.50 6.24
C ALA A 7 19.26 -0.61 7.39
N GLN A 8 20.59 -0.41 7.46
CA GLN A 8 21.20 0.43 8.49
C GLN A 8 20.77 1.90 8.36
N GLN A 9 20.81 2.48 7.16
CA GLN A 9 20.34 3.85 6.95
C GLN A 9 18.87 4.04 7.35
N THR A 10 18.01 3.07 7.02
CA THR A 10 16.59 3.12 7.39
C THR A 10 16.42 3.11 8.90
N LEU A 11 17.17 2.26 9.60
CA LEU A 11 17.16 2.18 11.06
C LEU A 11 17.68 3.47 11.69
N ASP A 12 18.78 4.04 11.19
CA ASP A 12 19.35 5.29 11.71
C ASP A 12 18.36 6.46 11.56
N TYR A 13 17.72 6.59 10.39
CA TYR A 13 16.70 7.62 10.18
C TYR A 13 15.49 7.43 11.08
N LEU A 14 15.02 6.20 11.25
CA LEU A 14 13.87 5.92 12.11
C LEU A 14 14.20 6.11 13.61
N GLN A 15 15.43 5.78 14.02
CA GLN A 15 15.95 6.07 15.36
C GLN A 15 15.98 7.57 15.63
N ASN A 16 16.49 8.37 14.69
CA ASN A 16 16.48 9.82 14.79
C ASN A 16 15.04 10.39 14.88
N LEU A 17 14.09 9.85 14.11
CA LEU A 17 12.68 10.25 14.18
C LEU A 17 12.06 9.88 15.54
N TYR A 18 12.41 8.73 16.11
CA TYR A 18 11.96 8.31 17.44
C TYR A 18 12.52 9.22 18.54
N GLU A 19 13.81 9.59 18.47
CA GLU A 19 14.43 10.52 19.43
C GLU A 19 13.85 11.94 19.32
N LYS A 20 13.50 12.38 18.11
CA LYS A 20 12.69 13.58 17.85
C LYS A 20 11.22 13.42 18.25
N LYS A 21 10.83 12.23 18.73
CA LYS A 21 9.47 11.85 19.14
C LYS A 21 8.43 11.96 18.03
N LEU A 22 8.83 11.84 16.76
CA LEU A 22 7.96 11.91 15.58
C LEU A 22 7.43 10.54 15.15
N CYS A 23 8.15 9.47 15.48
CA CYS A 23 7.71 8.08 15.33
C CYS A 23 7.77 7.34 16.66
N THR A 24 7.05 6.23 16.76
CA THR A 24 7.16 5.29 17.88
C THR A 24 8.40 4.39 17.75
N TYR A 25 8.64 3.57 18.77
CA TYR A 25 9.89 2.81 18.93
C TYR A 25 10.24 2.00 17.67
N PRO A 26 11.46 2.16 17.10
CA PRO A 26 11.78 1.69 15.76
C PRO A 26 12.14 0.21 15.66
N ARG A 27 12.37 -0.46 16.80
CA ARG A 27 12.84 -1.85 16.86
C ARG A 27 11.72 -2.76 17.34
N THR A 28 10.75 -2.96 16.47
CA THR A 28 9.57 -3.81 16.71
C THR A 28 9.37 -4.73 15.51
N ASP A 29 8.91 -5.95 15.77
CA ASP A 29 8.42 -6.89 14.77
C ASP A 29 6.87 -6.86 14.67
N SER A 30 6.19 -6.14 15.56
CA SER A 30 4.74 -6.02 15.52
C SER A 30 4.26 -5.16 14.35
N ARG A 31 3.12 -5.57 13.81
CA ARG A 31 2.36 -4.84 12.79
C ARG A 31 1.01 -4.32 13.31
N TYR A 32 0.77 -4.49 14.61
CA TYR A 32 -0.51 -4.18 15.24
C TYR A 32 -0.35 -3.12 16.34
N LEU A 33 -1.46 -2.50 16.69
CA LEU A 33 -1.62 -1.54 17.78
C LEU A 33 -2.42 -2.16 18.91
N THR A 34 -2.23 -1.65 20.13
CA THR A 34 -2.95 -2.08 21.34
C THR A 34 -4.31 -1.42 21.43
N SER A 35 -5.25 -2.06 22.14
CA SER A 35 -6.65 -1.60 22.23
C SER A 35 -6.83 -0.24 22.89
N ASP A 36 -5.94 0.14 23.81
CA ASP A 36 -5.93 1.47 24.45
C ASP A 36 -5.66 2.62 23.46
N MET A 37 -5.09 2.32 22.28
CA MET A 37 -4.85 3.32 21.23
C MET A 37 -6.08 3.57 20.35
N ALA A 38 -7.10 2.72 20.40
CA ALA A 38 -8.21 2.70 19.44
C ALA A 38 -8.97 4.03 19.40
N GLU A 39 -9.30 4.60 20.57
CA GLU A 39 -10.04 5.86 20.69
C GLU A 39 -9.25 7.04 20.09
N GLY A 40 -7.92 7.04 20.28
CA GLY A 40 -7.04 8.10 19.83
C GLY A 40 -6.63 8.03 18.36
N LEU A 41 -6.82 6.88 17.72
CA LEU A 41 -6.29 6.58 16.40
C LEU A 41 -6.90 7.44 15.29
N PRO A 42 -8.23 7.67 15.19
CA PRO A 42 -8.80 8.53 14.15
C PRO A 42 -8.24 9.95 14.16
N VAL A 43 -8.00 10.50 15.35
CA VAL A 43 -7.40 11.83 15.52
C VAL A 43 -5.96 11.85 15.01
N LEU A 44 -5.16 10.84 15.37
CA LEU A 44 -3.78 10.71 14.91
C LEU A 44 -3.69 10.49 13.40
N VAL A 45 -4.60 9.70 12.83
CA VAL A 45 -4.68 9.44 11.38
C VAL A 45 -5.00 10.72 10.62
N ASN A 46 -5.95 11.52 11.09
CA ASN A 46 -6.27 12.80 10.46
C ASN A 46 -5.11 13.81 10.58
N LEU A 47 -4.47 13.89 11.76
CA LEU A 47 -3.26 14.69 11.96
C LEU A 47 -2.15 14.30 10.98
N THR A 48 -1.88 12.99 10.88
CA THR A 48 -0.87 12.42 9.99
C THR A 48 -1.19 12.77 8.54
N ALA A 49 -2.43 12.57 8.10
CA ALA A 49 -2.84 12.87 6.74
C ALA A 49 -2.63 14.34 6.37
N ASN A 50 -3.01 15.27 7.25
CA ASN A 50 -2.89 16.70 6.99
C ASN A 50 -1.43 17.19 6.93
N ALA A 51 -0.50 16.46 7.55
CA ALA A 51 0.92 16.74 7.46
C ALA A 51 1.57 16.25 6.16
N MET A 52 0.86 15.44 5.35
CA MET A 52 1.43 14.75 4.19
C MET A 52 0.95 15.35 2.85
N PRO A 53 1.85 15.79 1.96
CA PRO A 53 1.47 16.39 0.68
C PRO A 53 0.70 15.43 -0.24
N PHE A 54 1.04 14.14 -0.24
CA PHE A 54 0.43 13.14 -1.13
C PHE A 54 -1.05 12.88 -0.83
N ARG A 55 -1.55 13.28 0.35
CA ARG A 55 -2.97 13.14 0.73
C ARG A 55 -3.87 14.10 -0.08
N LYS A 56 -3.35 15.18 -0.66
CA LYS A 56 -4.16 16.27 -1.23
C LYS A 56 -5.30 15.75 -2.12
N GLY A 57 -6.55 16.09 -1.76
CA GLY A 57 -7.75 15.69 -2.50
C GLY A 57 -8.29 14.28 -2.22
N ILE A 58 -7.70 13.52 -1.29
CA ILE A 58 -8.14 12.16 -0.95
C ILE A 58 -8.88 12.18 0.39
N ALA A 59 -10.13 11.75 0.47
CA ALA A 59 -10.81 11.59 1.77
C ALA A 59 -10.09 10.53 2.63
N ILE A 60 -9.97 10.77 3.94
CA ILE A 60 -9.39 9.82 4.90
C ILE A 60 -10.52 9.22 5.71
N VAL A 61 -10.50 7.90 5.77
CA VAL A 61 -11.32 7.08 6.66
C VAL A 61 -10.35 6.34 7.56
N CYS A 62 -10.70 6.20 8.84
CA CYS A 62 -9.94 5.39 9.79
C CYS A 62 -10.82 4.22 10.22
N ASN A 63 -10.38 3.00 9.91
CA ASN A 63 -10.88 1.75 10.46
C ASN A 63 -9.87 1.23 11.50
N PRO A 64 -10.04 1.52 12.80
CA PRO A 64 -9.12 1.05 13.83
C PRO A 64 -9.03 -0.47 13.92
N GLU A 65 -10.14 -1.19 13.68
CA GLU A 65 -10.19 -2.65 13.78
C GLU A 65 -9.24 -3.34 12.79
N ALA A 66 -8.85 -2.67 11.71
CA ALA A 66 -7.87 -3.18 10.76
C ALA A 66 -6.46 -3.34 11.36
N VAL A 67 -6.13 -2.59 12.42
CA VAL A 67 -4.79 -2.51 13.00
C VAL A 67 -4.75 -2.77 14.51
N ILE A 68 -5.87 -2.71 15.22
CA ILE A 68 -5.93 -2.95 16.67
C ILE A 68 -6.06 -4.46 16.94
N ASN A 69 -5.05 -5.04 17.59
CA ASN A 69 -5.08 -6.45 17.99
C ASN A 69 -4.02 -6.75 19.07
N ASP A 70 -4.40 -6.69 20.35
CA ASP A 70 -3.48 -6.94 21.49
C ASP A 70 -2.76 -8.29 21.39
N LYS A 71 -3.43 -9.33 20.87
CA LYS A 71 -2.86 -10.68 20.75
C LYS A 71 -1.72 -10.78 19.72
N LYS A 72 -1.57 -9.76 18.87
CA LYS A 72 -0.53 -9.69 17.82
C LYS A 72 0.45 -8.55 18.07
N VAL A 73 0.37 -7.92 19.24
CA VAL A 73 1.39 -7.00 19.75
C VAL A 73 2.43 -7.82 20.49
N THR A 74 3.71 -7.58 20.18
CA THR A 74 4.86 -8.19 20.86
C THR A 74 5.32 -7.24 21.98
N ASP A 75 6.61 -7.15 22.30
CA ASP A 75 7.14 -6.22 23.30
C ASP A 75 6.82 -4.74 22.99
N HIS A 76 6.65 -4.43 21.70
CA HIS A 76 6.28 -3.11 21.23
C HIS A 76 5.21 -3.20 20.13
N HIS A 77 4.34 -2.19 20.05
CA HIS A 77 3.37 -2.06 18.95
C HIS A 77 4.06 -1.59 17.65
N ALA A 78 3.31 -1.52 16.55
CA ALA A 78 3.81 -1.10 15.24
C ALA A 78 4.43 0.31 15.22
N VAL A 79 5.41 0.54 14.34
CA VAL A 79 5.97 1.87 14.08
C VAL A 79 4.90 2.76 13.42
N ILE A 80 4.50 3.83 14.10
CA ILE A 80 3.56 4.83 13.60
C ILE A 80 4.06 6.26 13.90
N PRO A 81 3.57 7.29 13.19
CA PRO A 81 3.83 8.67 13.59
C PRO A 81 3.16 8.98 14.93
N THR A 82 3.64 10.01 15.63
CA THR A 82 3.07 10.43 16.92
C THR A 82 2.28 11.74 16.79
N ARG A 83 1.57 12.11 17.87
CA ARG A 83 0.87 13.39 17.97
C ARG A 83 1.79 14.61 17.92
N ASN A 84 3.10 14.43 18.13
CA ASN A 84 4.07 15.54 18.08
C ASN A 84 4.25 16.10 16.66
N LEU A 85 3.78 15.39 15.63
CA LEU A 85 3.67 15.92 14.26
C LEU A 85 2.98 17.29 14.20
N ARG A 86 2.02 17.55 15.10
CA ARG A 86 1.27 18.82 15.15
C ARG A 86 2.18 20.05 15.28
N ASN A 87 3.30 19.90 15.98
CA ASN A 87 4.19 21.00 16.34
C ASN A 87 5.54 20.93 15.61
N ALA A 88 5.72 19.95 14.73
CA ALA A 88 6.99 19.70 14.08
C ALA A 88 7.11 20.49 12.77
N ASP A 89 8.26 21.15 12.57
CA ASP A 89 8.62 21.67 11.25
C ASP A 89 9.22 20.53 10.40
N LEU A 90 8.36 19.89 9.60
CA LEU A 90 8.77 18.79 8.72
C LEU A 90 9.69 19.25 7.58
N SER A 91 9.74 20.56 7.29
CA SER A 91 10.61 21.11 6.25
C SER A 91 12.07 21.16 6.69
N ALA A 92 12.31 21.23 8.02
CA ALA A 92 13.64 21.23 8.62
C ALA A 92 14.25 19.83 8.80
N LEU A 93 13.47 18.77 8.55
CA LEU A 93 13.99 17.40 8.67
C LEU A 93 15.02 17.09 7.56
N PRO A 94 16.10 16.37 7.90
CA PRO A 94 16.99 15.80 6.89
C PRO A 94 16.21 14.96 5.87
N VAL A 95 16.63 15.02 4.61
CA VAL A 95 15.91 14.39 3.48
C VAL A 95 15.59 12.91 3.74
N GLY A 96 16.55 12.15 4.28
CA GLY A 96 16.36 10.73 4.61
C GLY A 96 15.31 10.49 5.69
N GLU A 97 15.35 11.27 6.77
CA GLU A 97 14.37 11.19 7.86
C GLU A 97 12.97 11.58 7.38
N LYS A 98 12.86 12.68 6.62
CA LYS A 98 11.60 13.12 6.03
C LYS A 98 11.00 12.03 5.14
N ALA A 99 11.80 11.43 4.25
CA ALA A 99 11.33 10.37 3.37
C ALA A 99 10.86 9.12 4.14
N VAL A 100 11.57 8.73 5.21
CA VAL A 100 11.14 7.61 6.06
C VAL A 100 9.86 7.94 6.82
N LEU A 101 9.72 9.16 7.36
CA LEU A 101 8.51 9.60 8.05
C LEU A 101 7.29 9.61 7.11
N GLU A 102 7.46 10.12 5.88
CA GLU A 102 6.41 10.10 4.85
C GLU A 102 6.00 8.67 4.50
N LEU A 103 6.94 7.73 4.42
CA LEU A 103 6.65 6.31 4.18
C LEU A 103 5.89 5.68 5.36
N VAL A 104 6.31 5.94 6.60
CA VAL A 104 5.62 5.44 7.81
C VAL A 104 4.19 6.01 7.87
N ALA A 105 4.01 7.30 7.57
CA ALA A 105 2.71 7.93 7.47
C ALA A 105 1.85 7.30 6.38
N ALA A 106 2.38 7.13 5.16
CA ALA A 106 1.66 6.49 4.05
C ALA A 106 1.19 5.08 4.41
N ARG A 107 2.03 4.31 5.12
CA ARG A 107 1.68 2.95 5.57
C ARG A 107 0.59 2.93 6.62
N LEU A 108 0.63 3.82 7.62
CA LEU A 108 -0.46 3.96 8.59
C LEU A 108 -1.78 4.31 7.87
N LEU A 109 -1.76 5.32 7.00
CA LEU A 109 -2.95 5.77 6.27
C LEU A 109 -3.54 4.66 5.38
N CYS A 110 -2.70 3.85 4.73
CA CYS A 110 -3.18 2.70 3.97
C CYS A 110 -3.75 1.60 4.86
N ALA A 111 -3.13 1.32 6.02
CA ALA A 111 -3.52 0.23 6.90
C ALA A 111 -4.90 0.44 7.54
N VAL A 112 -5.28 1.70 7.79
CA VAL A 112 -6.58 2.07 8.36
C VAL A 112 -7.62 2.46 7.30
N ALA A 113 -7.24 2.57 6.04
CA ALA A 113 -8.15 2.94 4.97
C ALA A 113 -9.14 1.81 4.63
N GLU A 114 -10.18 2.16 3.86
CA GLU A 114 -11.12 1.16 3.34
C GLU A 114 -10.41 0.08 2.50
N PRO A 115 -10.94 -1.15 2.52
CA PRO A 115 -10.43 -2.21 1.66
C PRO A 115 -10.56 -1.84 0.18
N HIS A 116 -9.56 -2.25 -0.60
CA HIS A 116 -9.65 -2.23 -2.05
C HIS A 116 -10.56 -3.39 -2.50
N LEU A 117 -11.72 -3.07 -3.05
CA LEU A 117 -12.69 -4.05 -3.54
C LEU A 117 -12.67 -4.10 -5.05
N TYR A 118 -12.64 -5.32 -5.58
CA TYR A 118 -12.72 -5.61 -7.00
C TYR A 118 -13.52 -6.89 -7.22
N GLU A 119 -14.09 -7.02 -8.40
CA GLU A 119 -14.65 -8.27 -8.90
C GLU A 119 -13.63 -8.90 -9.85
N GLU A 120 -13.37 -10.20 -9.68
CA GLU A 120 -12.55 -10.97 -10.60
C GLU A 120 -13.47 -11.82 -11.48
N THR A 121 -13.35 -11.64 -12.79
CA THR A 121 -13.99 -12.51 -13.79
C THR A 121 -12.94 -13.51 -14.27
N ALA A 122 -13.24 -14.80 -14.16
CA ALA A 122 -12.44 -15.87 -14.74
C ALA A 122 -13.29 -16.61 -15.77
N ALA A 123 -12.78 -16.71 -16.99
CA ALA A 123 -13.45 -17.38 -18.10
C ALA A 123 -12.57 -18.50 -18.65
N THR A 124 -13.18 -19.66 -18.86
CA THR A 124 -12.60 -20.75 -19.65
C THR A 124 -13.24 -20.71 -21.03
N LEU A 125 -12.42 -20.61 -22.06
CA LEU A 125 -12.84 -20.54 -23.46
C LEU A 125 -12.36 -21.77 -24.20
N VAL A 126 -13.18 -22.31 -25.09
CA VAL A 126 -12.80 -23.44 -25.96
C VAL A 126 -12.64 -22.93 -27.39
N CYS A 127 -11.46 -23.12 -27.95
CA CYS A 127 -11.17 -22.80 -29.35
C CYS A 127 -10.49 -24.00 -30.02
N ALA A 128 -11.07 -24.50 -31.12
CA ALA A 128 -10.58 -25.70 -31.83
C ALA A 128 -10.35 -26.91 -30.91
N GLY A 129 -11.21 -27.10 -29.90
CA GLY A 129 -11.10 -28.19 -28.91
C GLY A 129 -10.03 -28.00 -27.84
N GLN A 130 -9.34 -26.85 -27.80
CA GLN A 130 -8.36 -26.51 -26.77
C GLN A 130 -8.93 -25.47 -25.80
N GLU A 131 -8.58 -25.60 -24.52
CA GLU A 131 -8.99 -24.67 -23.47
C GLU A 131 -8.01 -23.50 -23.34
N PHE A 132 -8.58 -22.31 -23.18
CA PHE A 132 -7.87 -21.06 -22.92
C PHE A 132 -8.48 -20.42 -21.67
N ALA A 133 -7.65 -19.77 -20.86
CA ALA A 133 -8.09 -19.05 -19.67
C ALA A 133 -7.92 -17.55 -19.86
N ALA A 134 -8.95 -16.80 -19.51
CA ALA A 134 -8.89 -15.34 -19.40
C ALA A 134 -9.29 -14.93 -17.98
N LYS A 135 -8.59 -13.95 -17.42
CA LYS A 135 -8.95 -13.32 -16.15
C LYS A 135 -9.01 -11.81 -16.33
N GLY A 136 -9.99 -11.19 -15.71
CA GLY A 136 -10.09 -9.75 -15.62
C GLY A 136 -10.50 -9.28 -14.24
N LYS A 137 -10.21 -8.01 -13.95
CA LYS A 137 -10.57 -7.38 -12.68
C LYS A 137 -11.27 -6.05 -12.94
N THR A 138 -12.40 -5.87 -12.28
CA THR A 138 -13.14 -4.59 -12.26
C THR A 138 -13.07 -4.01 -10.86
N ILE A 139 -12.45 -2.82 -10.73
CA ILE A 139 -12.34 -2.14 -9.43
C ILE A 139 -13.70 -1.57 -9.06
N GLN A 140 -14.25 -2.06 -7.94
CA GLN A 140 -15.50 -1.54 -7.35
C GLN A 140 -15.20 -0.37 -6.40
N ARG A 141 -14.16 -0.52 -5.57
CA ARG A 141 -13.67 0.54 -4.69
C ARG A 141 -12.14 0.55 -4.65
N PRO A 142 -11.46 1.67 -4.93
CA PRO A 142 -10.01 1.72 -4.88
C PRO A 142 -9.46 1.51 -3.47
N GLY A 143 -10.18 1.96 -2.43
CA GLY A 143 -9.75 1.83 -1.03
C GLY A 143 -8.36 2.41 -0.77
N TRP A 144 -7.57 1.71 0.06
CA TRP A 144 -6.19 2.07 0.38
C TRP A 144 -5.28 2.28 -0.83
N ARG A 145 -5.56 1.64 -1.99
CA ARG A 145 -4.73 1.80 -3.20
C ARG A 145 -4.69 3.25 -3.68
N ARG A 146 -5.72 4.07 -3.40
CA ARG A 146 -5.71 5.49 -3.77
C ARG A 146 -4.58 6.24 -3.06
N LEU A 147 -4.36 5.95 -1.78
CA LEU A 147 -3.29 6.55 -0.98
C LEU A 147 -1.91 6.01 -1.40
N ASP A 148 -1.82 4.69 -1.62
CA ASP A 148 -0.59 4.05 -2.08
C ASP A 148 -0.14 4.62 -3.43
N SER A 149 -1.05 4.73 -4.41
CA SER A 149 -0.75 5.32 -5.71
C SER A 149 -0.36 6.80 -5.61
N ALA A 150 -1.04 7.58 -4.77
CA ALA A 150 -0.72 9.00 -4.60
C ALA A 150 0.65 9.22 -3.96
N TYR A 151 1.03 8.40 -2.99
CA TYR A 151 2.38 8.41 -2.41
C TYR A 151 3.43 8.03 -3.46
N HIS A 152 3.20 6.97 -4.24
CA HIS A 152 4.16 6.52 -5.27
C HIS A 152 4.33 7.53 -6.42
N ALA A 153 3.27 8.26 -6.80
CA ALA A 153 3.34 9.29 -7.83
C ALA A 153 4.32 10.43 -7.49
N GLY A 154 4.62 10.63 -6.19
CA GLY A 154 5.60 11.62 -5.72
C GLY A 154 7.06 11.13 -5.72
N LEU A 155 7.32 9.83 -5.93
CA LEU A 155 8.67 9.26 -5.87
C LEU A 155 9.37 9.41 -7.23
N LYS A 156 10.51 10.12 -7.25
CA LYS A 156 11.34 10.32 -8.46
C LYS A 156 11.87 9.03 -9.08
N ASN A 157 12.05 7.99 -8.26
CA ASN A 157 12.51 6.66 -8.64
C ASN A 157 11.50 5.60 -8.15
N ALA A 158 10.20 5.85 -8.32
CA ALA A 158 9.22 4.80 -8.08
C ALA A 158 9.68 3.57 -8.87
N PRO A 159 9.94 2.40 -8.24
CA PRO A 159 10.11 1.19 -9.02
C PRO A 159 8.90 1.10 -9.94
N GLU A 160 9.12 0.71 -11.20
CA GLU A 160 8.00 0.39 -12.07
C GLU A 160 7.02 -0.46 -11.25
N PRO A 161 5.72 -0.11 -11.24
CA PRO A 161 4.75 -0.94 -10.55
C PRO A 161 5.05 -2.36 -11.00
N GLU A 162 5.46 -3.25 -10.06
CA GLU A 162 5.70 -4.68 -10.37
C GLU A 162 4.63 -5.06 -11.36
N GLU A 163 4.97 -5.48 -12.60
CA GLU A 163 4.02 -5.67 -13.70
C GLU A 163 2.70 -6.19 -13.14
N ARG A 164 1.84 -5.25 -12.79
CA ARG A 164 0.64 -5.53 -12.00
C ARG A 164 -0.25 -5.86 -13.15
N PRO A 165 -0.54 -7.15 -13.38
CA PRO A 165 -1.11 -7.62 -14.64
C PRO A 165 -2.16 -6.60 -15.00
N GLU A 166 -1.91 -5.84 -16.09
CA GLU A 166 -2.70 -4.66 -16.43
C GLU A 166 -4.12 -5.01 -16.07
N GLU A 167 -4.73 -4.26 -15.14
CA GLU A 167 -6.03 -4.60 -14.56
C GLU A 167 -7.07 -4.49 -15.67
N LYS A 168 -7.07 -5.51 -16.53
CA LYS A 168 -7.85 -5.61 -17.74
C LYS A 168 -9.20 -6.06 -17.27
N THR A 169 -10.18 -5.20 -17.48
CA THR A 169 -11.56 -5.62 -17.38
C THR A 169 -11.82 -6.57 -18.55
N LEU A 170 -12.43 -7.72 -18.25
CA LEU A 170 -13.04 -8.51 -19.31
C LEU A 170 -14.38 -7.84 -19.68
N PRO A 171 -14.81 -7.93 -20.94
CA PRO A 171 -16.18 -7.58 -21.28
C PRO A 171 -17.16 -8.50 -20.54
N GLU A 172 -18.44 -8.14 -20.53
CA GLU A 172 -19.48 -9.07 -20.06
C GLU A 172 -19.48 -10.34 -20.92
N LEU A 173 -19.50 -11.49 -20.23
CA LEU A 173 -19.48 -12.81 -20.84
C LEU A 173 -20.63 -13.65 -20.29
N SER A 174 -21.22 -14.49 -21.14
CA SER A 174 -22.27 -15.44 -20.77
C SER A 174 -21.87 -16.87 -21.13
N GLU A 175 -22.32 -17.85 -20.36
CA GLU A 175 -22.11 -19.26 -20.70
C GLU A 175 -22.74 -19.60 -22.06
N GLY A 176 -22.00 -20.34 -22.88
CA GLY A 176 -22.41 -20.69 -24.25
C GLY A 176 -22.22 -19.56 -25.28
N GLN A 177 -21.73 -18.38 -24.89
CA GLN A 177 -21.43 -17.31 -25.84
C GLN A 177 -20.34 -17.72 -26.82
N SER A 178 -20.60 -17.52 -28.11
CA SER A 178 -19.59 -17.68 -29.16
C SER A 178 -18.85 -16.36 -29.40
N LEU A 179 -17.52 -16.42 -29.44
CA LEU A 179 -16.64 -15.26 -29.68
C LEU A 179 -15.83 -15.48 -30.97
N SER A 180 -15.62 -14.42 -31.73
CA SER A 180 -14.77 -14.45 -32.92
C SER A 180 -13.30 -14.36 -32.57
N VAL A 181 -12.47 -15.21 -33.16
CA VAL A 181 -11.00 -15.14 -33.04
C VAL A 181 -10.48 -14.06 -33.99
N SER A 182 -9.90 -13.00 -33.44
CA SER A 182 -9.31 -11.91 -34.23
C SER A 182 -7.86 -12.16 -34.61
N ASN A 183 -7.10 -12.83 -33.74
CA ASN A 183 -5.70 -13.17 -33.96
C ASN A 183 -5.30 -14.38 -33.11
N ALA A 184 -4.26 -15.10 -33.53
CA ALA A 184 -3.61 -16.16 -32.76
C ALA A 184 -2.08 -15.96 -32.86
N SER A 185 -1.39 -16.13 -31.74
CA SER A 185 0.08 -15.99 -31.70
C SER A 185 0.69 -17.05 -30.78
N VAL A 186 1.92 -17.46 -31.10
CA VAL A 186 2.72 -18.34 -30.25
C VAL A 186 3.58 -17.48 -29.34
N LYS A 187 3.43 -17.65 -28.03
CA LYS A 187 4.27 -16.98 -27.04
C LYS A 187 5.42 -17.88 -26.64
N GLU A 188 6.61 -17.59 -27.15
CA GLU A 188 7.84 -18.23 -26.68
C GLU A 188 8.32 -17.57 -25.38
N GLY A 189 8.76 -18.38 -24.42
CA GLY A 189 9.25 -17.90 -23.13
C GLY A 189 10.51 -18.65 -22.70
N LYS A 190 11.40 -17.97 -21.98
CA LYS A 190 12.54 -18.58 -21.29
C LYS A 190 12.38 -18.36 -19.80
N THR A 191 12.66 -19.39 -19.01
CA THR A 191 12.75 -19.25 -17.55
C THR A 191 13.97 -18.39 -17.20
N SER A 192 13.80 -17.47 -16.25
CA SER A 192 14.92 -16.71 -15.69
C SER A 192 15.45 -17.42 -14.45
N PRO A 193 16.77 -17.39 -14.19
CA PRO A 193 17.32 -17.87 -12.93
C PRO A 193 16.77 -17.05 -11.74
N PRO A 194 16.77 -17.61 -10.51
CA PRO A 194 16.36 -16.87 -9.32
C PRO A 194 17.14 -15.56 -9.15
N LYS A 195 16.44 -14.49 -8.78
CA LYS A 195 17.03 -13.20 -8.41
C LYS A 195 17.50 -13.20 -6.96
#